data_AF-A0A8X6G744-F1
#
_entry.id   AF-A0A8X6G744-F1
#
_cell.length_a   1.000
_cell.length_b   1.000
_cell.length_c   1.000
_cell.angle_alpha   90.00
_cell.angle_beta   90.00
_cell.angle_gamma   90.00
#
_symmetry.space_group_name_H-M   'P 1'
#
loop_
_entity.id
_entity.type
_entity.pdbx_description
1 polymer ?
#
loop_
_entity_poly.entity_id
_entity_poly.type
_entity_poly.pdbx_seq_one_letter_code
_entity_poly.pdbx_strand_id
1 'polypeptide(L)'
;MKRLAKCIIKKAKLILSEASMNLTKWKTNSNALKEVIETVTSKEVKLGFPDSSSKVLGLKYNSSKDLFTFSPETIVEASHSNEPTKKTVLQISSKLFDPIGFLSPYSIQAKILFQKLWIDGMDWDKNIPENTKTMWKNWCQNLQDLAEFEVSRWYFKNCDEIPHDVELHVFCDASQAAYGTMIYLRYVSASDIRTSFAISKGEREKSSSVEKTYCSSVRTISCCDCSSITLCCATSFSFCKDLPID
;
A
#
# COMPACT_ATOMS: atom_id res chain seq x y z
N MET A 1 26.65 6.36 15.42
CA MET A 1 25.76 5.34 14.80
C MET A 1 25.74 4.00 15.55
N LYS A 2 26.83 3.21 15.61
CA LYS A 2 26.83 1.85 16.22
C LYS A 2 26.32 1.81 17.69
N ARG A 3 26.72 2.75 18.55
CA ARG A 3 26.25 2.84 19.96
C ARG A 3 24.73 3.06 20.07
N LEU A 4 24.18 3.96 19.23
CA LEU A 4 22.74 4.24 19.19
C LEU A 4 21.96 3.00 18.76
N ALA A 5 22.42 2.31 17.71
CA ALA A 5 21.81 1.07 17.25
C ALA A 5 21.76 0.00 18.35
N LYS A 6 22.85 -0.21 19.11
CA LYS A 6 22.87 -1.13 20.26
C LYS A 6 21.82 -0.75 21.31
N CYS A 7 21.65 0.54 21.59
CA CYS A 7 20.66 1.04 22.55
C CYS A 7 19.23 0.77 22.06
N ILE A 8 18.94 1.08 20.79
CA ILE A 8 17.63 0.85 20.18
C ILE A 8 17.28 -0.64 20.20
N ILE A 9 18.21 -1.52 19.83
CA ILE A 9 18.00 -2.97 19.83
C ILE A 9 17.64 -3.48 21.23
N LYS A 10 18.38 -3.05 22.26
CA LYS A 10 18.12 -3.43 23.65
C LYS A 10 16.76 -2.92 24.14
N LYS A 11 16.41 -1.65 23.84
CA LYS A 11 15.11 -1.07 24.18
C LYS A 11 13.95 -1.82 23.52
N ALA A 12 14.06 -2.11 22.23
CA ALA A 12 13.03 -2.83 21.49
C ALA A 12 12.81 -4.26 22.03
N LYS A 13 13.89 -4.98 22.39
CA LYS A 13 13.78 -6.29 23.07
C LYS A 13 13.04 -6.18 24.41
N LEU A 14 13.38 -5.18 25.21
CA LEU A 14 12.76 -4.97 26.52
C LEU A 14 11.26 -4.69 26.39
N ILE A 15 10.88 -3.72 25.54
CA ILE A 15 9.47 -3.34 25.31
C ILE A 15 8.65 -4.55 24.84
N LEU A 16 9.17 -5.34 23.89
CA LEU A 16 8.43 -6.51 23.40
C LEU A 16 8.40 -7.63 24.45
N SER A 17 9.44 -7.80 25.25
CA SER A 17 9.44 -8.79 26.33
C SER A 17 8.40 -8.48 27.41
N GLU A 18 8.17 -7.20 27.72
CA GLU A 18 7.09 -6.77 28.62
C GLU A 18 5.70 -7.12 28.06
N ALA A 19 5.55 -7.10 26.73
CA ALA A 19 4.35 -7.57 26.04
C ALA A 19 4.31 -9.11 25.84
N SER A 20 5.19 -9.87 26.52
CA SER A 20 5.33 -11.33 26.34
C SER A 20 5.66 -11.76 24.90
N MET A 21 6.28 -10.86 24.11
CA MET A 21 6.72 -11.11 22.73
C MET A 21 8.24 -11.18 22.66
N ASN A 22 8.77 -12.29 22.16
CA ASN A 22 10.22 -12.44 21.96
C ASN A 22 10.64 -11.95 20.58
N LEU A 23 11.49 -10.93 20.51
CA LEU A 23 12.00 -10.38 19.26
C LEU A 23 13.17 -11.21 18.71
N THR A 24 12.86 -12.07 17.73
CA THR A 24 13.76 -13.14 17.24
C THR A 24 14.39 -12.89 15.87
N LYS A 25 13.92 -11.89 15.12
CA LYS A 25 14.36 -11.64 13.74
C LYS A 25 14.66 -10.17 13.54
N TRP A 26 15.79 -9.89 12.88
CA TRP A 26 16.24 -8.54 12.58
C TRP A 26 16.68 -8.46 11.13
N LYS A 27 16.45 -7.30 10.50
CA LYS A 27 16.82 -7.07 9.11
C LYS A 27 17.23 -5.61 8.93
N THR A 28 18.26 -5.38 8.12
CA THR A 28 18.80 -4.04 7.84
C THR A 28 19.41 -4.03 6.44
N ASN A 29 19.35 -2.87 5.78
CA ASN A 29 20.02 -2.59 4.51
C ASN A 29 21.48 -2.14 4.71
N SER A 30 21.95 -1.97 5.95
CA SER A 30 23.31 -1.50 6.27
C SER A 30 24.20 -2.62 6.77
N ASN A 31 25.31 -2.87 6.07
CA ASN A 31 26.33 -3.85 6.49
C ASN A 31 26.91 -3.51 7.87
N ALA A 32 27.15 -2.23 8.16
CA ALA A 32 27.66 -1.80 9.46
C ALA A 32 26.68 -2.07 10.62
N LEU A 33 25.37 -2.02 10.36
CA LEU A 33 24.35 -2.37 11.36
C LEU A 33 24.17 -3.88 11.48
N LYS A 34 24.39 -4.64 10.41
CA LYS A 34 24.34 -6.11 10.40
C LYS A 34 25.32 -6.69 11.43
N GLU A 35 26.58 -6.23 11.41
CA GLU A 35 27.61 -6.61 12.40
C GLU A 35 27.17 -6.30 13.84
N VAL A 36 26.55 -5.13 14.04
CA VAL A 36 26.10 -4.68 15.37
C VAL A 36 24.97 -5.57 15.88
N ILE A 37 24.01 -5.93 15.02
CA ILE A 37 22.91 -6.81 15.37
C ILE A 37 23.45 -8.17 15.79
N GLU A 38 24.31 -8.78 14.98
CA GLU A 38 24.93 -10.09 15.26
C GLU A 38 25.68 -10.08 16.61
N THR A 39 26.38 -8.98 16.92
CA THR A 39 27.10 -8.83 18.20
C THR A 39 26.16 -8.72 19.39
N VAL A 40 25.02 -8.03 19.26
CA VAL A 40 24.11 -7.73 20.39
C VAL A 40 23.10 -8.84 20.64
N THR A 41 22.73 -9.59 19.61
CA THR A 41 21.63 -10.54 19.70
C THR A 41 22.06 -11.97 20.04
N SER A 42 23.37 -12.27 20.07
CA SER A 42 23.94 -13.62 20.21
C SER A 42 23.52 -14.53 19.04
N LYS A 43 24.33 -15.55 18.71
CA LYS A 43 24.12 -16.43 17.53
C LYS A 43 22.75 -17.14 17.45
N GLU A 44 21.92 -17.08 18.48
CA GLU A 44 20.57 -17.64 18.51
C GLU A 44 19.57 -16.85 17.65
N VAL A 45 19.84 -15.57 17.39
CA VAL A 45 18.96 -14.70 16.61
C VAL A 45 19.41 -14.72 15.15
N LYS A 46 18.55 -15.26 14.28
CA LYS A 46 18.82 -15.31 12.84
C LYS A 46 18.63 -13.92 12.24
N LEU A 47 19.59 -13.50 11.40
CA LEU A 47 19.32 -12.49 10.39
C LEU A 47 18.08 -12.95 9.61
N GLY A 48 17.19 -11.99 9.31
CA GLY A 48 15.92 -12.28 8.64
C GLY A 48 16.11 -13.13 7.37
N PHE A 49 15.01 -13.71 6.91
CA PHE A 49 15.03 -14.51 5.68
C PHE A 49 15.65 -13.73 4.50
N PRO A 50 16.23 -14.44 3.51
CA PRO A 50 16.69 -13.83 2.27
C PRO A 50 15.63 -12.90 1.68
N ASP A 51 16.04 -11.87 0.94
CA ASP A 51 15.12 -10.90 0.33
C ASP A 51 14.01 -11.56 -0.49
N SER A 52 14.29 -12.69 -1.13
CA SER A 52 13.31 -13.49 -1.89
C SER A 52 12.13 -14.06 -1.06
N SER A 53 12.25 -14.14 0.27
CA SER A 53 11.25 -14.76 1.16
C SER A 53 10.83 -13.87 2.33
N SER A 54 11.38 -12.66 2.41
CA SER A 54 11.07 -11.72 3.47
C SER A 54 9.75 -11.01 3.20
N LYS A 55 8.79 -11.18 4.11
CA LYS A 55 7.53 -10.42 4.11
C LYS A 55 7.41 -9.54 5.35
N VAL A 56 6.83 -8.36 5.19
CA VAL A 56 6.46 -7.44 6.28
C VAL A 56 4.99 -7.13 6.10
N LEU A 57 4.17 -7.47 7.10
CA LEU A 57 2.70 -7.34 7.03
C LEU A 57 2.11 -7.95 5.74
N GLY A 58 2.63 -9.12 5.32
CA GLY A 58 2.16 -9.81 4.11
C GLY A 58 2.76 -9.31 2.79
N LEU A 59 3.39 -8.14 2.76
CA LEU A 59 4.04 -7.55 1.58
C LEU A 59 5.48 -8.07 1.41
N LYS A 60 5.96 -8.27 0.18
CA LYS A 60 7.36 -8.64 -0.04
C LYS A 60 8.26 -7.43 0.23
N TYR A 61 9.36 -7.66 0.93
CA TYR A 61 10.30 -6.61 1.32
C TYR A 61 11.73 -6.98 0.92
N ASN A 62 12.26 -6.21 -0.05
CA ASN A 62 13.66 -6.26 -0.45
C ASN A 62 14.46 -5.34 0.47
N SER A 63 15.22 -5.93 1.40
CA SER A 63 16.04 -5.15 2.32
C SER A 63 17.27 -4.55 1.68
N SER A 64 17.83 -5.18 0.66
CA SER A 64 19.04 -4.65 0.00
C SER A 64 18.76 -3.33 -0.71
N LYS A 65 17.61 -3.25 -1.41
CA LYS A 65 17.17 -2.03 -2.11
C LYS A 65 16.28 -1.11 -1.27
N ASP A 66 15.80 -1.59 -0.12
CA ASP A 66 14.82 -0.91 0.74
C ASP A 66 13.46 -0.64 0.08
N LEU A 67 12.97 -1.62 -0.69
CA LEU A 67 11.73 -1.53 -1.48
C LEU A 67 10.69 -2.56 -1.04
N PHE A 68 9.43 -2.15 -1.04
CA PHE A 68 8.30 -3.06 -1.07
C PHE A 68 7.99 -3.45 -2.52
N THR A 69 7.77 -4.74 -2.73
CA THR A 69 7.40 -5.28 -4.04
C THR A 69 6.17 -6.17 -3.92
N PHE A 70 5.50 -6.36 -5.05
CA PHE A 70 4.27 -7.14 -5.13
C PHE A 70 4.44 -8.24 -6.18
N SER A 71 3.65 -9.29 -6.03
CA SER A 71 3.84 -10.53 -6.79
C SER A 71 2.48 -11.11 -7.07
N PRO A 72 1.90 -10.74 -8.22
CA PRO A 72 0.53 -11.08 -8.57
C PRO A 72 0.37 -12.51 -9.08
N GLU A 73 1.46 -13.27 -9.27
CA GLU A 73 1.47 -14.54 -10.00
C GLU A 73 0.48 -15.53 -9.39
N THR A 74 0.46 -15.67 -8.06
CA THR A 74 -0.47 -16.58 -7.37
C THR A 74 -1.95 -16.16 -7.51
N ILE A 75 -2.23 -14.87 -7.76
CA ILE A 75 -3.58 -14.34 -7.97
C ILE A 75 -3.98 -14.57 -9.43
N VAL A 76 -3.08 -14.26 -10.37
CA VAL A 76 -3.27 -14.42 -11.81
C VAL A 76 -3.45 -15.91 -12.17
N GLU A 77 -2.58 -16.79 -11.70
CA GLU A 77 -2.71 -18.24 -11.90
C GLU A 77 -4.04 -18.78 -11.38
N ALA A 78 -4.47 -18.34 -10.19
CA ALA A 78 -5.74 -18.75 -9.62
C ALA A 78 -6.93 -18.31 -10.47
N SER A 79 -6.82 -17.16 -11.16
CA SER A 79 -7.87 -16.63 -12.04
C SER A 79 -8.07 -17.44 -13.32
N HIS A 80 -7.05 -18.20 -13.77
CA HIS A 80 -7.11 -19.02 -14.98
C HIS A 80 -7.65 -20.44 -14.75
N SER A 81 -7.71 -20.88 -13.50
CA SER A 81 -7.95 -22.31 -13.18
C SER A 81 -9.38 -22.79 -13.40
N ASN A 82 -10.39 -21.91 -13.35
CA ASN A 82 -11.81 -22.27 -13.46
C ASN A 82 -12.68 -21.07 -13.91
N GLU A 83 -13.91 -21.36 -14.35
CA GLU A 83 -14.95 -20.33 -14.54
C GLU A 83 -15.20 -19.57 -13.22
N PRO A 84 -15.23 -18.22 -13.25
CA PRO A 84 -15.35 -17.44 -12.03
C PRO A 84 -16.77 -17.50 -11.45
N THR A 85 -16.85 -17.88 -10.19
CA THR A 85 -18.04 -17.80 -9.33
C THR A 85 -17.88 -16.68 -8.30
N LYS A 86 -18.98 -16.23 -7.69
CA LYS A 86 -18.95 -15.20 -6.62
C LYS A 86 -18.00 -15.58 -5.47
N LYS A 87 -17.95 -16.87 -5.11
CA LYS A 87 -17.02 -17.41 -4.10
C LYS A 87 -15.57 -17.30 -4.54
N THR A 88 -15.24 -17.70 -5.77
CA THR A 88 -13.86 -17.63 -6.28
C THR A 88 -13.38 -16.19 -6.41
N VAL A 89 -14.25 -15.26 -6.85
CA VAL A 89 -13.96 -13.82 -6.92
C VAL A 89 -13.56 -13.29 -5.54
N LEU A 90 -14.33 -13.60 -4.49
CA LEU A 90 -13.99 -13.21 -3.13
C LEU A 90 -12.68 -13.83 -2.65
N GLN A 91 -12.50 -15.13 -2.86
CA GLN A 91 -11.30 -15.85 -2.44
C GLN A 91 -10.03 -15.28 -3.10
N ILE A 92 -10.08 -15.03 -4.41
CA ILE A 92 -8.93 -14.53 -5.18
C ILE A 92 -8.68 -13.06 -4.83
N SER A 93 -9.71 -12.21 -4.77
CA SER A 93 -9.54 -10.79 -4.37
C SER A 93 -9.00 -10.63 -2.96
N SER A 94 -9.37 -11.52 -2.03
CA SER A 94 -8.86 -11.49 -0.66
C SER A 94 -7.36 -11.83 -0.54
N LYS A 95 -6.76 -12.46 -1.58
CA LYS A 95 -5.31 -12.66 -1.64
C LYS A 95 -4.54 -11.36 -1.84
N LEU A 96 -5.19 -10.32 -2.38
CA LEU A 96 -4.63 -8.99 -2.51
C LEU A 96 -4.65 -8.27 -1.15
N PHE A 97 -3.71 -8.63 -0.29
CA PHE A 97 -3.59 -8.05 1.04
C PHE A 97 -2.76 -6.77 1.03
N ASP A 98 -3.36 -5.66 1.45
CA ASP A 98 -2.73 -4.34 1.45
C ASP A 98 -3.11 -3.54 2.70
N PRO A 99 -2.31 -3.65 3.78
CA PRO A 99 -2.61 -2.99 5.04
C PRO A 99 -2.33 -1.48 5.02
N ILE A 100 -1.46 -1.01 4.12
CA ILE A 100 -1.01 0.39 4.04
C ILE A 100 -1.81 1.15 2.97
N GLY A 101 -2.39 0.46 1.99
CA GLY A 101 -3.09 1.12 0.89
C GLY A 101 -2.19 1.40 -0.31
N PHE A 102 -1.09 0.67 -0.53
CA PHE A 102 -0.29 0.82 -1.75
C PHE A 102 -1.06 0.40 -3.01
N LEU A 103 -1.96 -0.56 -2.85
CA LEU A 103 -2.76 -1.23 -3.87
C LEU A 103 -4.23 -0.84 -3.80
N SER A 104 -4.57 0.28 -3.13
CA SER A 104 -5.96 0.78 -3.07
C SER A 104 -6.65 0.86 -4.43
N PRO A 105 -5.99 1.31 -5.53
CA PRO A 105 -6.62 1.33 -6.86
C PRO A 105 -7.08 -0.05 -7.36
N TYR A 106 -6.36 -1.10 -7.00
CA TYR A 106 -6.70 -2.47 -7.37
C TYR A 106 -7.72 -3.09 -6.41
N SER A 107 -7.56 -2.88 -5.11
CA SER A 107 -8.47 -3.44 -4.11
C SER A 107 -9.87 -2.82 -4.17
N ILE A 108 -9.99 -1.54 -4.54
CA ILE A 108 -11.29 -0.89 -4.69
C ILE A 108 -12.09 -1.44 -5.88
N GLN A 109 -11.43 -1.73 -7.00
CA GLN A 109 -12.08 -2.35 -8.17
C GLN A 109 -12.65 -3.73 -7.81
N ALA A 110 -11.89 -4.55 -7.08
CA ALA A 110 -12.37 -5.84 -6.59
C ALA A 110 -13.58 -5.70 -5.64
N LYS A 111 -13.54 -4.72 -4.74
CA LYS A 111 -14.64 -4.40 -3.82
C LYS A 111 -15.91 -3.99 -4.56
N ILE A 112 -15.80 -3.15 -5.59
CA ILE A 112 -16.93 -2.71 -6.45
C ILE A 112 -17.50 -3.91 -7.21
N LEU A 113 -16.65 -4.74 -7.81
CA LEU A 113 -17.06 -5.95 -8.52
C LEU A 113 -17.83 -6.91 -7.61
N PHE A 114 -17.32 -7.15 -6.40
CA PHE A 114 -17.97 -8.03 -5.44
C PHE A 114 -19.31 -7.46 -4.95
N GLN A 115 -19.40 -6.14 -4.79
CA GLN A 115 -20.67 -5.47 -4.47
C GLN A 115 -21.70 -5.63 -5.59
N LYS A 116 -21.30 -5.53 -6.86
CA LYS A 116 -22.19 -5.78 -8.00
C LYS A 116 -22.76 -7.20 -7.97
N LEU A 117 -21.90 -8.21 -7.79
CA LEU A 117 -22.34 -9.60 -7.63
C LEU A 117 -23.27 -9.82 -6.44
N TRP A 118 -23.16 -8.98 -5.40
CA TRP A 118 -24.06 -9.03 -4.26
C TRP A 118 -25.43 -8.44 -4.58
N ILE A 119 -25.46 -7.27 -5.22
CA ILE A 119 -26.69 -6.57 -5.63
C ILE A 119 -27.47 -7.39 -6.65
N ASP A 120 -26.77 -8.05 -7.59
CA ASP A 120 -27.36 -8.91 -8.61
C ASP A 120 -27.94 -10.23 -8.04
N GLY A 121 -27.83 -10.46 -6.71
CA GLY A 121 -28.40 -11.63 -6.07
C GLY A 121 -27.73 -12.95 -6.45
N MET A 122 -26.47 -12.91 -6.90
CA MET A 122 -25.76 -14.12 -7.35
C MET A 122 -25.48 -15.09 -6.20
N ASP A 123 -25.73 -16.37 -6.47
CA ASP A 123 -25.34 -17.49 -5.60
C ASP A 123 -23.81 -17.67 -5.56
N TRP A 124 -23.32 -18.27 -4.47
CA TRP A 124 -21.89 -18.43 -4.20
C TRP A 124 -21.14 -19.26 -5.24
N ASP A 125 -21.71 -20.41 -5.61
CA ASP A 125 -21.06 -21.39 -6.50
C ASP A 125 -21.58 -21.30 -7.95
N LYS A 126 -22.45 -20.31 -8.26
CA LYS A 126 -22.93 -20.06 -9.63
C LYS A 126 -21.93 -19.18 -10.40
N ASN A 127 -21.73 -19.51 -11.68
CA ASN A 127 -20.89 -18.74 -12.60
C ASN A 127 -21.42 -17.31 -12.75
N ILE A 128 -20.52 -16.32 -12.70
CA ILE A 128 -20.90 -14.91 -12.84
C ILE A 128 -21.36 -14.59 -14.27
N PRO A 129 -22.25 -13.59 -14.47
CA PRO A 129 -22.72 -13.18 -15.79
C PRO A 129 -21.58 -12.64 -16.66
N GLU A 130 -21.73 -12.74 -18.00
CA GLU A 130 -20.66 -12.38 -18.94
C GLU A 130 -20.18 -10.93 -18.79
N ASN A 131 -21.10 -9.97 -18.58
CA ASN A 131 -20.75 -8.57 -18.33
C ASN A 131 -19.80 -8.42 -17.12
N THR A 132 -20.03 -9.20 -16.06
CA THR A 132 -19.20 -9.18 -14.85
C THR A 132 -17.92 -10.00 -15.03
N LYS A 133 -17.93 -11.03 -15.89
CA LYS A 133 -16.70 -11.75 -16.29
C LYS A 133 -15.70 -10.86 -16.99
N THR A 134 -16.16 -9.96 -17.86
CA THR A 134 -15.26 -9.00 -18.53
C THR A 134 -14.58 -8.09 -17.52
N MET A 135 -15.33 -7.53 -16.56
CA MET A 135 -14.76 -6.72 -15.48
C MET A 135 -13.75 -7.52 -14.62
N TRP A 136 -14.08 -8.78 -14.31
CA TRP A 136 -13.20 -9.69 -13.58
C TRP A 136 -11.88 -9.95 -14.33
N LYS A 137 -11.97 -10.28 -15.63
CA LYS A 137 -10.80 -10.53 -16.49
C LYS A 137 -9.91 -9.31 -16.58
N ASN A 138 -10.48 -8.12 -16.79
CA ASN A 138 -9.73 -6.86 -16.84
C ASN A 138 -9.03 -6.59 -15.51
N TRP A 139 -9.72 -6.79 -14.39
CA TRP A 139 -9.10 -6.65 -13.06
C TRP A 139 -7.90 -7.61 -12.89
N CYS A 140 -8.05 -8.89 -13.26
CA CYS A 140 -6.96 -9.86 -13.19
C CYS A 140 -5.78 -9.52 -14.11
N GLN A 141 -6.04 -8.97 -15.30
CA GLN A 141 -5.00 -8.52 -16.23
C GLN A 141 -4.23 -7.33 -15.66
N ASN A 142 -4.93 -6.32 -15.15
CA ASN A 142 -4.30 -5.13 -14.57
C ASN A 142 -3.40 -5.47 -13.36
N LEU A 143 -3.68 -6.57 -12.64
CA LEU A 143 -2.80 -7.00 -11.56
C LEU A 143 -1.40 -7.40 -12.02
N GLN A 144 -1.19 -7.73 -13.29
CA GLN A 144 0.13 -8.08 -13.81
C GLN A 144 1.12 -6.93 -13.67
N ASP A 145 0.64 -5.68 -13.76
CA ASP A 145 1.45 -4.47 -13.56
C ASP A 145 2.09 -4.40 -12.16
N LEU A 146 1.53 -5.12 -11.18
CA LEU A 146 2.09 -5.19 -9.83
C LEU A 146 3.44 -5.89 -9.76
N ALA A 147 3.81 -6.68 -10.78
CA ALA A 147 5.12 -7.32 -10.84
C ALA A 147 6.27 -6.30 -10.97
N GLU A 148 6.00 -5.15 -11.60
CA GLU A 148 6.96 -4.05 -11.78
C GLU A 148 6.74 -2.91 -10.78
N PHE A 149 5.66 -2.96 -9.99
CA PHE A 149 5.35 -1.93 -9.02
C PHE A 149 6.24 -2.05 -7.77
N GLU A 150 7.07 -1.03 -7.55
CA GLU A 150 7.96 -0.92 -6.40
C GLU A 150 7.64 0.34 -5.58
N VAL A 151 7.64 0.20 -4.26
CA VAL A 151 7.44 1.33 -3.34
C VAL A 151 8.63 1.44 -2.39
N SER A 152 9.31 2.59 -2.40
CA SER A 152 10.39 2.86 -1.44
C SER A 152 9.85 2.91 -0.02
N ARG A 153 10.45 2.15 0.91
CA ARG A 153 10.11 2.21 2.34
C ARG A 153 10.57 3.53 2.96
N TRP A 154 11.65 4.10 2.43
CA TRP A 154 12.21 5.37 2.87
C TRP A 154 11.71 6.52 1.99
N TYR A 155 11.17 7.57 2.61
CA TYR A 155 10.56 8.68 1.88
C TYR A 155 11.58 9.65 1.26
N PHE A 156 12.74 9.79 1.88
CA PHE A 156 13.74 10.77 1.45
C PHE A 156 14.78 10.13 0.51
N LYS A 157 15.48 10.94 -0.28
CA LYS A 157 16.45 10.42 -1.25
C LYS A 157 17.72 9.89 -0.57
N ASN A 158 18.26 10.67 0.37
CA ASN A 158 19.50 10.37 1.06
C ASN A 158 19.34 10.57 2.58
N CYS A 159 20.11 9.83 3.36
CA CYS A 159 20.11 9.94 4.82
C CYS A 159 20.82 11.21 5.32
N ASP A 160 21.77 11.71 4.55
CA ASP A 160 22.63 12.85 4.92
C ASP A 160 22.04 14.20 4.50
N GLU A 161 20.91 14.16 3.80
CA GLU A 161 20.23 15.33 3.29
C GLU A 161 19.08 15.70 4.22
N ILE A 162 19.07 16.95 4.68
CA ILE A 162 17.97 17.50 5.46
C ILE A 162 16.93 17.98 4.47
N PRO A 163 15.74 17.35 4.39
CA PRO A 163 14.69 17.82 3.50
C PRO A 163 14.20 19.19 3.98
N HIS A 164 13.99 20.09 3.03
CA HIS A 164 13.38 21.40 3.26
C HIS A 164 11.95 21.41 2.73
N ASP A 165 11.12 22.33 3.23
CA ASP A 165 9.77 22.57 2.69
C ASP A 165 8.94 21.29 2.53
N VAL A 166 8.76 20.58 3.66
CA VAL A 166 8.11 19.27 3.70
C VAL A 166 6.59 19.47 3.80
N GLU A 167 5.87 18.96 2.81
CA GLU A 167 4.43 19.12 2.68
C GLU A 167 3.75 17.76 2.48
N LEU A 168 2.50 17.65 2.94
CA LEU A 168 1.64 16.53 2.64
C LEU A 168 0.60 16.97 1.62
N HIS A 169 0.70 16.41 0.41
CA HIS A 169 -0.23 16.67 -0.67
C HIS A 169 -1.32 15.60 -0.64
N VAL A 170 -2.55 16.02 -0.39
CA VAL A 170 -3.71 15.12 -0.26
C VAL A 170 -4.61 15.28 -1.48
N PHE A 171 -4.74 14.19 -2.22
CA PHE A 171 -5.62 14.09 -3.37
C PHE A 171 -6.84 13.28 -2.97
N CYS A 172 -8.03 13.83 -3.19
CA CYS A 172 -9.29 13.13 -2.95
C CYS A 172 -10.10 13.13 -4.24
N ASP A 173 -10.63 11.98 -4.60
CA ASP A 173 -11.56 11.83 -5.71
C ASP A 173 -12.75 10.95 -5.29
N ALA A 174 -13.89 11.18 -5.90
CA ALA A 174 -15.11 10.46 -5.57
C ALA A 174 -16.00 10.26 -6.79
N SER A 175 -16.63 9.09 -6.84
CA SER A 175 -17.52 8.64 -7.89
C SER A 175 -18.76 7.99 -7.27
N GLN A 176 -19.74 7.67 -8.12
CA GLN A 176 -20.92 6.90 -7.70
C GLN A 176 -20.57 5.53 -7.12
N ALA A 177 -19.46 4.94 -7.54
CA ALA A 177 -19.05 3.61 -7.10
C ALA A 177 -18.15 3.62 -5.86
N ALA A 178 -17.31 4.64 -5.70
CA ALA A 178 -16.30 4.70 -4.64
C ALA A 178 -15.71 6.09 -4.46
N TYR A 179 -15.11 6.32 -3.29
CA TYR A 179 -14.25 7.45 -3.02
C TYR A 179 -12.85 6.98 -2.64
N GLY A 180 -11.85 7.78 -3.00
CA GLY A 180 -10.45 7.50 -2.78
C GLY A 180 -9.70 8.72 -2.28
N THR A 181 -8.72 8.48 -1.42
CA THR A 181 -7.77 9.48 -0.97
C THR A 181 -6.36 8.95 -1.11
N MET A 182 -5.44 9.75 -1.66
CA MET A 182 -4.01 9.48 -1.73
C MET A 182 -3.25 10.62 -1.07
N ILE A 183 -2.17 10.28 -0.36
CA ILE A 183 -1.29 11.23 0.28
C ILE A 183 0.13 11.02 -0.25
N TYR A 184 0.73 12.10 -0.71
CA TYR A 184 2.12 12.16 -1.10
C TYR A 184 2.88 13.10 -0.17
N LEU A 185 4.10 12.71 0.21
CA LEU A 185 5.06 13.58 0.86
C LEU A 185 5.83 14.33 -0.22
N ARG A 186 5.64 15.64 -0.32
CA ARG A 186 6.49 16.52 -1.12
C ARG A 186 7.61 17.07 -0.24
N TYR A 187 8.82 17.15 -0.76
CA TYR A 187 9.92 17.86 -0.10
C TYR A 187 10.87 18.45 -1.14
N VAL A 188 11.57 19.50 -0.75
CA VAL A 188 12.66 20.10 -1.51
C VAL A 188 13.97 19.44 -1.08
N SER A 189 14.59 18.77 -2.03
CA SER A 189 15.98 18.30 -1.99
C SER A 189 16.90 19.42 -2.50
N ALA A 190 18.20 19.35 -2.21
CA ALA A 190 19.22 20.31 -2.57
C ALA A 190 19.25 20.63 -4.09
N SER A 191 18.77 19.73 -4.94
CA SER A 191 18.75 19.93 -6.40
C SER A 191 17.39 19.81 -7.08
N ASP A 192 16.35 19.30 -6.40
CA ASP A 192 15.03 19.09 -7.01
C ASP A 192 13.87 19.01 -5.99
N ILE A 193 12.64 19.18 -6.49
CA ILE A 193 11.43 18.87 -5.75
C ILE A 193 11.14 17.39 -5.93
N ARG A 194 10.92 16.67 -4.83
CA ARG A 194 10.63 15.24 -4.82
C ARG A 194 9.28 14.98 -4.19
N THR A 195 8.65 13.90 -4.64
CA THR A 195 7.39 13.40 -4.09
C THR A 195 7.52 11.91 -3.83
N SER A 196 7.11 11.48 -2.64
CA SER A 196 7.09 10.08 -2.24
C SER A 196 5.68 9.69 -1.83
N PHE A 197 5.16 8.58 -2.36
CA PHE A 197 3.87 8.05 -1.93
C PHE A 197 3.91 7.72 -0.44
N ALA A 198 2.93 8.19 0.34
CA ALA A 198 2.86 7.91 1.78
C ALA A 198 1.80 6.85 2.09
N ILE A 199 0.54 7.13 1.75
CA ILE A 199 -0.59 6.25 2.07
C ILE A 199 -1.74 6.52 1.10
N SER A 200 -2.60 5.53 0.91
CA SER A 200 -3.89 5.76 0.27
C SER A 200 -4.99 4.93 0.89
N LYS A 201 -6.24 5.32 0.64
CA LYS A 201 -7.40 4.59 1.09
C LYS A 201 -8.50 4.71 0.04
N GLY A 202 -8.94 3.57 -0.48
CA GLY A 202 -10.13 3.46 -1.30
C GLY A 202 -11.27 2.80 -0.51
N GLU A 203 -12.43 3.43 -0.52
CA GLU A 203 -13.64 2.88 0.08
C GLU A 203 -14.78 2.92 -0.93
N ARG A 204 -15.51 1.81 -1.01
CA ARG A 204 -16.65 1.68 -1.91
C ARG A 204 -17.83 2.45 -1.34
N GLU A 205 -18.64 3.03 -2.22
CA GLU A 205 -19.87 3.68 -1.79
C GLU A 205 -20.89 2.61 -1.39
N LYS A 206 -21.56 2.82 -0.26
CA LYS A 206 -22.66 1.92 0.15
C LYS A 206 -23.88 2.24 -0.71
N SER A 207 -24.53 1.20 -1.25
CA SER A 207 -25.77 1.37 -2.02
C SER A 207 -26.80 2.11 -1.17
N SER A 208 -27.05 3.37 -1.50
CA SER A 208 -28.09 4.21 -0.90
C SER A 208 -28.84 4.92 -2.01
N SER A 209 -30.16 4.99 -1.91
CA SER A 209 -31.08 5.49 -2.94
C SER A 209 -31.04 7.03 -3.14
N VAL A 210 -29.93 7.68 -2.81
CA VAL A 210 -29.84 9.15 -2.77
C VAL A 210 -28.83 9.63 -3.80
N GLU A 211 -29.27 10.47 -4.75
CA GLU A 211 -28.38 11.22 -5.64
C GLU A 211 -27.50 12.15 -4.81
N LYS A 212 -26.18 12.03 -4.97
CA LYS A 212 -25.20 12.84 -4.26
C LYS A 212 -24.32 13.59 -5.25
N THR A 213 -24.04 14.85 -4.92
CA THR A 213 -23.10 15.70 -5.66
C THR A 213 -21.68 15.38 -5.23
N TYR A 214 -20.81 15.02 -6.19
CA TYR A 214 -19.40 14.70 -5.96
C TYR A 214 -18.54 15.95 -6.16
N CYS A 215 -17.61 16.21 -5.24
CA CYS A 215 -16.65 17.31 -5.34
C CYS A 215 -15.22 16.73 -5.38
N SER A 216 -14.57 16.87 -6.53
CA SER A 216 -13.14 16.58 -6.70
C SER A 216 -12.33 17.77 -6.17
N SER A 217 -11.90 17.69 -4.90
CA SER A 217 -11.05 18.73 -4.28
C SER A 217 -9.67 18.20 -3.98
N VAL A 218 -8.63 18.83 -4.55
CA VAL A 218 -7.24 18.65 -4.13
C VAL A 218 -6.98 19.58 -2.95
N ARG A 219 -6.35 19.07 -1.88
CA ARG A 219 -6.02 19.85 -0.68
C ARG A 219 -4.55 19.66 -0.34
N THR A 220 -3.81 20.76 -0.34
CA THR A 220 -2.41 20.76 0.08
C THR A 220 -2.34 21.07 1.57
N ILE A 221 -1.67 20.23 2.33
CA ILE A 221 -1.37 20.52 3.74
C ILE A 221 0.12 20.84 3.80
N SER A 222 0.46 22.13 3.91
CA SER A 222 1.84 22.58 4.08
C SER A 222 2.16 22.61 5.58
N CYS A 223 3.17 21.84 6.00
CA CYS A 223 3.64 21.87 7.37
C CYS A 223 4.75 22.93 7.49
N CYS A 224 4.36 24.20 7.55
CA CYS A 224 5.28 25.28 7.88
C CYS A 224 5.36 25.39 9.41
N ASP A 225 6.48 24.91 9.96
CA ASP A 225 6.86 24.89 11.37
C ASP A 225 6.20 23.84 12.28
N CYS A 226 7.03 23.30 13.18
CA CYS A 226 6.77 22.23 14.15
C CYS A 226 5.68 22.56 15.20
N SER A 227 4.85 23.57 14.96
CA SER A 227 3.85 24.10 15.87
C SER A 227 2.50 24.45 15.21
N SER A 228 2.33 24.40 13.89
CA SER A 228 1.02 24.69 13.26
C SER A 228 0.86 24.09 11.85
N ILE A 229 -0.16 23.24 11.68
CA ILE A 229 -0.58 22.69 10.38
C ILE A 229 -1.42 23.76 9.66
N THR A 230 -0.93 24.29 8.54
CA THR A 230 -1.70 25.24 7.72
C THR A 230 -2.24 24.52 6.47
N LEU A 231 -3.56 24.55 6.25
CA LEU A 231 -4.20 23.99 5.05
C LEU A 231 -4.24 25.05 3.93
N CYS A 232 -3.70 24.72 2.75
CA CYS A 232 -3.86 25.52 1.53
C CYS A 232 -4.59 24.71 0.45
N CYS A 233 -5.69 25.23 -0.09
CA CYS A 233 -6.36 24.63 -1.26
C CYS A 233 -5.57 24.95 -2.53
N ALA A 234 -5.18 23.93 -3.29
CA ALA A 234 -4.70 24.08 -4.67
C ALA A 234 -5.55 23.17 -5.56
N THR A 235 -6.12 23.70 -6.64
CA THR A 235 -7.05 23.00 -7.53
C THR A 235 -6.33 22.23 -8.66
N SER A 236 -6.96 21.11 -9.03
CA SER A 236 -6.89 20.35 -10.30
C SER A 236 -5.66 19.49 -10.62
N PHE A 237 -5.84 18.17 -10.51
CA PHE A 237 -5.32 17.13 -11.43
C PHE A 237 -6.35 15.99 -11.51
N SER A 238 -6.89 15.73 -12.70
CA SER A 238 -7.91 14.70 -12.95
C SER A 238 -7.24 13.37 -13.35
N PHE A 239 -7.27 12.37 -12.47
CA PHE A 239 -6.68 11.03 -12.70
C PHE A 239 -7.71 9.96 -13.12
N CYS A 240 -9.02 10.27 -13.09
CA CYS A 240 -10.09 9.27 -13.22
C CYS A 240 -11.04 9.53 -14.40
N LYS A 241 -10.50 9.74 -15.62
CA LYS A 241 -11.34 9.86 -16.83
C LYS A 241 -11.53 8.56 -17.61
N ASP A 242 -10.85 7.47 -17.27
CA ASP A 242 -10.81 6.27 -18.12
C ASP A 242 -11.54 5.03 -17.56
N LEU A 243 -12.52 5.22 -16.66
CA LEU A 243 -13.50 4.15 -16.43
C LEU A 243 -14.59 4.27 -17.50
N PRO A 244 -14.71 3.33 -18.46
CA PRO A 244 -15.79 3.37 -19.43
C PRO A 244 -17.11 3.23 -18.68
N ILE A 245 -17.92 4.28 -18.77
CA ILE A 245 -19.34 4.21 -18.51
C ILE A 245 -19.95 3.81 -19.85
N ASP A 246 -20.23 2.51 -20.00
CA ASP A 246 -21.39 1.93 -20.69
C ASP A 246 -21.40 0.40 -20.48
#